data_AF-A0A7J4RG69-F1
#
_entry.id   AF-A0A7J4RG69-F1
#
_cell.length_a   1.000
_cell.length_b   1.000
_cell.length_c   1.000
_cell.angle_alpha   90.00
_cell.angle_beta   90.00
_cell.angle_gamma   90.00
#
_symmetry.space_group_name_H-M   'P 1'
#
loop_
_entity.id
_entity.type
_entity.pdbx_description
1 polymer ?
#
loop_
_entity_poly.entity_id
_entity_poly.type
_entity_poly.pdbx_seq_one_letter_code
_entity_poly.pdbx_strand_id
1 'polypeptide(L)'
;MCAVDFSSTSMSPEDVAIAERIAELKQELGDALLILGHHYQRDSIVMHADFLGDSFMLSQKAADSDAKYIVFCGVHFMAESADILTSDEQ
;
A
#
# COMPACT_ATOMS: atom_id res chain seq x y z
N MET A 1 29.78 -19.65 -2.36
CA MET A 1 28.61 -20.03 -1.55
C MET A 1 28.20 -18.81 -0.75
N CYS A 2 27.24 -18.02 -1.24
CA CYS A 2 26.67 -16.94 -0.43
C CYS A 2 25.73 -17.61 0.57
N ALA A 3 26.10 -17.58 1.85
CA ALA A 3 25.21 -17.98 2.92
C ALA A 3 24.13 -16.90 3.04
N VAL A 4 22.89 -17.25 2.70
CA VAL A 4 21.73 -16.42 3.05
C VAL A 4 21.50 -16.65 4.54
N ASP A 5 21.73 -15.60 5.33
CA ASP A 5 21.46 -15.61 6.76
C ASP A 5 19.95 -15.46 7.01
N PHE A 6 19.32 -16.56 7.42
CA PHE A 6 17.89 -16.60 7.77
C PHE A 6 17.58 -15.98 9.15
N SER A 7 18.56 -15.40 9.84
CA SER A 7 18.41 -14.77 11.17
C SER A 7 18.25 -13.24 11.14
N SER A 8 18.37 -12.58 9.98
CA SER A 8 18.23 -11.12 9.93
C SER A 8 16.77 -10.69 9.91
N THR A 9 16.18 -10.49 11.08
CA THR A 9 14.91 -9.75 11.24
C THR A 9 15.08 -8.24 11.02
N SER A 10 16.29 -7.78 10.66
CA SER A 10 16.57 -6.39 10.30
C SER A 10 16.34 -6.14 8.80
N MET A 11 15.57 -5.08 8.50
CA MET A 11 15.41 -4.55 7.14
C MET A 11 16.78 -4.24 6.54
N SER A 12 16.96 -4.47 5.22
CA SER A 12 18.20 -4.09 4.55
C SER A 12 18.35 -2.56 4.50
N PRO A 13 19.56 -2.00 4.34
CA PRO A 13 19.75 -0.55 4.19
C PRO A 13 18.93 0.05 3.04
N GLU A 14 18.70 -0.73 1.98
CA GLU A 14 17.86 -0.34 0.86
C GLU A 14 16.38 -0.28 1.27
N ASP A 15 15.88 -1.31 1.97
CA ASP A 15 14.49 -1.32 2.47
C ASP A 15 14.22 -0.16 3.44
N VAL A 16 15.21 0.21 4.27
CA VAL A 16 15.13 1.36 5.17
C VAL A 16 15.02 2.66 4.37
N ALA A 17 15.87 2.86 3.36
CA ALA A 17 15.82 4.05 2.51
C ALA A 17 14.49 4.15 1.75
N ILE A 18 13.94 3.02 1.28
CA ILE A 18 12.62 2.97 0.64
C ILE A 18 11.52 3.35 1.64
N ALA A 19 11.56 2.80 2.85
CA ALA A 19 10.59 3.08 3.91
C ALA A 19 10.60 4.56 4.32
N GLU A 20 11.78 5.17 4.46
CA GLU A 20 11.95 6.60 4.73
C GLU A 20 11.35 7.44 3.60
N ARG A 21 11.63 7.07 2.34
CA ARG A 21 11.09 7.79 1.19
C ARG A 21 9.57 7.71 1.11
N ILE A 22 8.98 6.55 1.41
CA ILE A 22 7.53 6.39 1.49
C ILE A 22 6.97 7.30 2.59
N ALA A 23 7.60 7.32 3.78
CA ALA A 23 7.15 8.15 4.89
C ALA A 23 7.18 9.66 4.56
N GLU A 24 8.23 10.12 3.88
CA GLU A 24 8.32 11.51 3.38
C GLU A 24 7.16 11.85 2.44
N LEU A 25 6.89 10.97 1.46
CA LEU A 25 5.80 11.19 0.50
C LEU A 25 4.42 11.14 1.16
N LYS A 26 4.21 10.26 2.14
CA LYS A 26 2.97 10.24 2.94
C LYS A 26 2.77 11.55 3.68
N GLN A 27 3.83 12.15 4.22
CA GLN A 27 3.75 13.46 4.88
C GLN A 27 3.51 14.61 3.90
N GLU A 28 4.16 14.59 2.74
CA GLU A 28 4.01 15.61 1.71
C GLU A 28 2.60 15.61 1.11
N LEU A 29 2.05 14.42 0.85
CA LEU A 29 0.73 14.25 0.23
C LEU A 29 -0.41 14.33 1.25
N GLY A 30 -0.17 13.98 2.51
CA GLY A 30 -1.15 14.03 3.58
C GLY A 30 -2.45 13.32 3.21
N ASP A 31 -3.58 14.00 3.44
CA ASP A 31 -4.92 13.46 3.17
C ASP A 31 -5.22 13.23 1.68
N ALA A 32 -4.35 13.72 0.78
CA ALA A 32 -4.49 13.45 -0.65
C ALA A 32 -4.03 12.03 -1.04
N LEU A 33 -3.43 11.27 -0.14
CA LEU A 33 -2.94 9.91 -0.38
C LEU A 33 -3.64 8.90 0.53
N LEU A 34 -4.10 7.80 -0.06
CA LEU A 34 -4.62 6.63 0.63
C LEU A 34 -3.89 5.36 0.16
N ILE A 35 -3.28 4.63 1.08
CA ILE A 35 -2.59 3.36 0.80
C ILE A 35 -3.41 2.20 1.36
N LEU A 36 -3.82 1.29 0.49
CA LEU A 36 -4.66 0.14 0.84
C LEU A 36 -3.87 -1.16 0.68
N GLY A 37 -3.75 -1.94 1.75
CA GLY A 37 -3.01 -3.21 1.77
C GLY A 37 -3.94 -4.42 1.83
N HIS A 38 -3.71 -5.42 0.98
CA HIS A 38 -4.38 -6.72 1.11
C HIS A 38 -3.68 -7.60 2.17
N HIS A 39 -4.44 -8.44 2.87
CA HIS A 39 -3.94 -9.35 3.92
C HIS A 39 -2.81 -10.30 3.49
N TYR A 40 -2.67 -10.55 2.18
CA TYR A 40 -1.67 -11.46 1.63
C TYR A 40 -0.35 -10.77 1.25
N GLN A 41 -0.21 -9.48 1.53
CA GLN A 41 1.04 -8.78 1.30
C GLN A 41 2.08 -9.09 2.38
N ARG A 42 3.34 -8.88 2.03
CA ARG A 42 4.46 -9.00 2.98
C ARG A 42 4.39 -7.89 4.03
N ASP A 43 4.89 -8.16 5.23
CA ASP A 43 4.94 -7.19 6.33
C ASP A 43 5.62 -5.87 5.93
N SER A 44 6.66 -5.94 5.09
CA SER A 44 7.37 -4.78 4.56
C SER A 44 6.53 -3.88 3.65
N ILE A 45 5.38 -4.35 3.18
CA ILE A 45 4.41 -3.57 2.42
C ILE A 45 3.27 -3.11 3.34
N VAL A 46 2.76 -4.04 4.16
CA VAL A 46 1.64 -3.79 5.08
C VAL A 46 1.96 -2.66 6.07
N MET A 47 3.21 -2.54 6.52
CA MET A 47 3.64 -1.48 7.43
C MET A 47 3.44 -0.05 6.88
N HIS A 48 3.27 0.09 5.56
CA HIS A 48 3.03 1.38 4.91
C HIS A 48 1.55 1.65 4.61
N ALA A 49 0.69 0.65 4.70
CA ALA A 49 -0.74 0.78 4.40
C ALA A 49 -1.49 1.53 5.50
N ASP A 50 -2.45 2.35 5.12
CA ASP A 50 -3.36 3.04 6.04
C ASP A 50 -4.50 2.12 6.49
N PHE A 51 -4.93 1.23 5.60
CA PHE A 51 -5.89 0.18 5.91
C PHE A 51 -5.45 -1.18 5.37
N LEU A 52 -5.75 -2.22 6.14
CA LEU A 52 -5.49 -3.61 5.82
C LEU A 52 -6.84 -4.35 5.77
N GLY A 53 -7.12 -5.03 4.66
CA GLY A 53 -8.44 -5.64 4.43
C GLY A 53 -8.47 -6.71 3.34
N ASP A 54 -9.66 -7.27 3.14
CA ASP A 54 -10.00 -8.06 1.95
C ASP A 54 -10.41 -7.16 0.77
N SER A 55 -10.62 -7.76 -0.40
CA SER A 55 -10.94 -6.99 -1.61
C SER A 55 -12.18 -6.12 -1.49
N PHE A 56 -13.25 -6.64 -0.89
CA PHE A 56 -14.52 -5.94 -0.84
C PHE A 56 -14.44 -4.73 0.08
N MET A 57 -13.87 -4.91 1.27
CA MET A 57 -13.66 -3.82 2.22
C MET A 57 -12.76 -2.73 1.64
N LEU A 58 -11.66 -3.12 0.98
CA LEU A 58 -10.72 -2.15 0.42
C LEU A 58 -11.33 -1.40 -0.77
N SER A 59 -12.10 -2.06 -1.64
CA SER A 59 -12.82 -1.39 -2.72
C SER A 59 -13.87 -0.40 -2.19
N GLN A 60 -14.60 -0.75 -1.14
CA GLN A 60 -15.55 0.17 -0.50
C GLN A 60 -14.83 1.38 0.12
N LYS A 61 -13.72 1.16 0.82
CA LYS A 61 -12.89 2.25 1.37
C LYS A 61 -12.29 3.15 0.29
N ALA A 62 -11.90 2.59 -0.85
CA ALA A 62 -11.41 3.37 -1.97
C ALA A 62 -12.51 4.27 -2.54
N ALA A 63 -13.73 3.71 -2.73
CA ALA A 63 -14.88 4.45 -3.25
C ALA A 63 -15.39 5.54 -2.29
N ASP A 64 -15.30 5.31 -0.97
CA ASP A 64 -15.73 6.26 0.06
C ASP A 64 -14.67 7.35 0.38
N SER A 65 -13.49 7.30 -0.26
CA SER A 65 -12.36 8.18 0.04
C SER A 65 -12.33 9.43 -0.83
N ASP A 66 -12.08 10.58 -0.20
CA ASP A 66 -11.80 11.86 -0.89
C ASP A 66 -10.33 12.00 -1.33
N ALA A 67 -9.49 11.00 -1.04
CA ALA A 67 -8.07 11.02 -1.39
C ALA A 67 -7.87 11.05 -2.92
N LYS A 68 -7.05 11.99 -3.38
CA LYS A 68 -6.71 12.16 -4.80
C LYS A 68 -5.90 10.99 -5.37
N TYR A 69 -5.08 10.35 -4.53
CA TYR A 69 -4.19 9.28 -4.92
C TYR A 69 -4.49 8.03 -4.11
N ILE A 70 -4.90 6.95 -4.77
CA ILE A 70 -5.16 5.66 -4.14
C ILE A 70 -4.10 4.66 -4.60
N VAL A 71 -3.28 4.17 -3.68
CA VAL A 71 -2.27 3.14 -3.93
C VAL A 71 -2.76 1.81 -3.39
N PHE A 72 -3.08 0.89 -4.31
CA PHE A 72 -3.59 -0.42 -3.98
C PHE A 72 -2.47 -1.48 -3.95
N CYS A 73 -2.01 -1.83 -2.75
CA CYS A 73 -1.05 -2.89 -2.52
C CYS A 73 -1.77 -4.26 -2.50
N GLY A 74 -2.15 -4.73 -3.68
CA GLY A 74 -2.88 -5.98 -3.90
C GLY A 74 -2.49 -6.67 -5.21
N VAL A 75 -3.42 -7.42 -5.78
CA VAL A 75 -3.28 -8.05 -7.11
C VAL A 75 -4.17 -7.31 -8.12
N HIS A 76 -3.75 -7.28 -9.39
CA HIS A 76 -4.28 -6.38 -10.42
C HIS A 76 -5.81 -6.38 -10.57
N PHE A 77 -6.48 -7.53 -10.43
CA PHE A 77 -7.94 -7.65 -10.58
C PHE A 77 -8.73 -6.87 -9.52
N MET A 78 -8.13 -6.63 -8.34
CA MET A 78 -8.73 -5.82 -7.29
C MET A 78 -8.66 -4.32 -7.59
N ALA A 79 -7.62 -3.89 -8.31
CA ALA A 79 -7.48 -2.50 -8.76
C ALA A 79 -8.50 -2.18 -9.87
N GLU A 80 -8.72 -3.10 -10.81
CA GLU A 80 -9.75 -2.97 -11.84
C GLU A 80 -11.17 -2.91 -11.23
N SER A 81 -11.42 -3.66 -10.16
CA SER A 81 -12.71 -3.60 -9.46
C SER A 81 -12.93 -2.28 -8.72
N ALA A 82 -11.86 -1.66 -8.23
CA ALA A 82 -11.93 -0.32 -7.62
C ALA A 82 -12.19 0.75 -8.68
N ASP A 83 -11.49 0.69 -9.83
CA ASP A 83 -11.66 1.60 -10.96
C ASP A 83 -13.10 1.58 -11.54
N ILE A 84 -13.73 0.41 -11.57
CA ILE A 84 -15.13 0.25 -11.98
C ILE A 84 -16.11 0.93 -10.99
N LEU A 85 -15.72 1.12 -9.73
CA LEU A 85 -16.56 1.70 -8.67
C LEU A 85 -16.29 3.19 -8.44
N THR A 86 -15.22 3.74 -9.00
CA THR A 86 -14.87 5.17 -8.92
C THR A 86 -15.54 5.97 -10.04
N SER A 87 -15.77 7.27 -9.81
CA SER A 87 -16.38 8.16 -10.80
C SER A 87 -15.38 8.65 -11.86
N ASP A 88 -15.86 9.05 -13.03
CA ASP A 88 -15.06 9.52 -14.19
C ASP A 88 -14.06 10.67 -13.90
N GLU A 89 -14.15 11.33 -12.74
CA GLU A 89 -13.32 12.47 -12.34
C GLU A 89 -12.13 12.10 -11.42
N GLN A 90 -11.90 10.82 -11.13
CA GLN A 90 -10.80 10.33 -10.28
C GLN A 90 -9.62 9.77 -11.08
#